data_AF-A0A5J4NRZ7-F1
#
_entry.id   AF-A0A5J4NRZ7-F1
#
_cell.length_a   1.000
_cell.length_b   1.000
_cell.length_c   1.000
_cell.angle_alpha   90.00
_cell.angle_beta   90.00
_cell.angle_gamma   90.00
#
_symmetry.space_group_name_H-M   'P 1'
#
loop_
_entity.id
_entity.type
_entity.pdbx_description
1 polymer ?
#
loop_
_entity_poly.entity_id
_entity_poly.type
_entity_poly.pdbx_seq_one_letter_code
_entity_poly.pdbx_strand_id
1 'polypeptide(L)'
;MDVDYYAYEVFIAAVERMANLGFANFVNEPGASEDDRKRELCAFLGNIAHETGSGLMGLYYREELDYERAGPNFSPAYNKVGDRTHYKVGKKKVMFRPGTQNKGKVRFTSASYHGRGAIQLSWGYNYGDFSKAMFGDPQVLLDRPDKLLTYPVLGMSSAIWFWMTQPSWKKVRIPHNVIYKSLSKLQPWGFGRTIMAINGDFERDARENGTSMKDKKVTRRIMHYRKCASHFNIPVGDDGEQLDTVGMSNW
;
A
#
# COMPACT_ATOMS: atom_id res chain seq x y z
N MET A 1 4.89 10.09 25.64
CA MET A 1 4.67 10.95 24.46
C MET A 1 4.10 10.01 23.40
N ASP A 2 2.90 10.29 22.88
CA ASP A 2 2.35 9.48 21.79
C ASP A 2 3.27 9.65 20.57
N VAL A 3 3.83 8.54 20.08
CA VAL A 3 4.69 8.54 18.90
C VAL A 3 3.79 8.81 17.68
N ASP A 4 4.15 9.81 16.87
CA ASP A 4 3.46 10.05 15.60
C ASP A 4 3.51 8.76 14.76
N TYR A 5 2.36 8.38 14.22
CA TYR A 5 2.22 7.14 13.48
C TYR A 5 3.14 7.08 12.25
N TYR A 6 3.44 8.24 11.65
CA TYR A 6 4.34 8.34 10.50
C TYR A 6 5.71 8.93 10.87
N ALA A 7 6.12 8.84 12.14
CA ALA A 7 7.44 9.25 12.59
C ALA A 7 8.56 8.47 11.88
N TYR A 8 9.72 9.11 11.76
CA TYR A 8 10.92 8.51 11.17
C TYR A 8 11.32 7.21 11.90
N GLU A 9 11.26 7.21 13.23
CA GLU A 9 11.61 6.08 14.07
C GLU A 9 10.67 4.89 13.85
N VAL A 10 9.39 5.16 13.53
CA VAL A 10 8.43 4.11 13.16
C VAL A 10 8.82 3.47 11.83
N PHE A 11 9.23 4.28 10.85
CA PHE A 11 9.69 3.79 9.56
C PHE A 11 10.95 2.92 9.71
N ILE A 12 11.96 3.40 10.44
CA ILE A 12 13.20 2.63 10.68
C ILE A 12 12.90 1.32 11.42
N ALA A 13 12.11 1.36 12.50
CA ALA A 13 11.73 0.15 13.22
C ALA A 13 10.95 -0.85 12.35
N ALA A 14 10.14 -0.37 11.40
CA ALA A 14 9.46 -1.24 10.44
C ALA A 14 10.44 -1.86 9.44
N VAL A 15 11.41 -1.10 8.92
CA VAL A 15 12.46 -1.62 8.03
C VAL A 15 13.26 -2.72 8.72
N GLU A 16 13.74 -2.48 9.94
CA GLU A 16 14.50 -3.47 10.73
C GLU A 16 13.67 -4.74 11.00
N ARG A 17 12.41 -4.55 11.43
CA ARG A 17 11.50 -5.67 11.67
C ARG A 17 11.28 -6.51 10.41
N MET A 18 11.09 -5.87 9.27
CA MET A 18 10.82 -6.56 8.01
C MET A 18 12.08 -7.23 7.46
N ALA A 19 13.26 -6.64 7.65
CA ALA A 19 14.53 -7.29 7.33
C ALA A 19 14.71 -8.62 8.08
N ASN A 20 14.40 -8.64 9.39
CA ASN A 20 14.43 -9.86 10.21
C ASN A 20 13.39 -10.92 9.78
N LEU A 21 12.38 -10.53 9.01
CA LEU A 21 11.36 -11.43 8.45
C LEU A 21 11.66 -11.83 6.99
N GLY A 22 12.88 -11.58 6.50
CA GLY A 22 13.32 -11.99 5.16
C GLY A 22 13.07 -10.95 4.06
N PHE A 23 12.73 -9.71 4.41
CA PHE A 23 12.51 -8.61 3.46
C PHE A 23 13.66 -7.60 3.47
N ALA A 24 14.89 -8.07 3.71
CA ALA A 24 16.07 -7.22 3.89
C ALA A 24 16.50 -6.45 2.63
N ASN A 25 15.99 -6.83 1.45
CA ASN A 25 16.27 -6.15 0.18
C ASN A 25 15.43 -4.88 -0.01
N PHE A 26 14.39 -4.66 0.79
CA PHE A 26 13.61 -3.43 0.71
C PHE A 26 14.53 -2.21 0.88
N VAL A 27 14.56 -1.32 -0.12
CA VAL A 27 15.45 -0.16 -0.23
C VAL A 27 16.95 -0.48 -0.08
N ASN A 28 17.32 -1.75 -0.24
CA ASN A 28 18.67 -2.26 -0.02
C ASN A 28 19.00 -3.42 -0.99
N GLU A 29 18.56 -3.30 -2.24
CA GLU A 29 18.78 -4.35 -3.23
C GLU A 29 20.28 -4.57 -3.51
N PRO A 30 20.80 -5.81 -3.36
CA PRO A 30 22.20 -6.11 -3.65
C PRO A 30 22.58 -5.82 -5.09
N GLY A 31 23.71 -5.13 -5.29
CA GLY A 31 24.22 -4.77 -6.62
C GLY A 31 23.51 -3.59 -7.29
N ALA A 32 22.44 -3.05 -6.69
CA ALA A 32 21.82 -1.81 -7.15
C ALA A 32 22.71 -0.60 -6.82
N SER A 33 22.60 0.46 -7.62
CA SER A 33 23.28 1.73 -7.30
C SER A 33 22.59 2.43 -6.11
N GLU A 34 23.26 3.42 -5.52
CA GLU A 34 22.64 4.26 -4.50
C GLU A 34 21.41 5.00 -5.03
N ASP A 35 21.49 5.49 -6.28
CA ASP A 35 20.38 6.17 -6.95
C ASP A 35 19.19 5.23 -7.17
N ASP A 36 19.44 3.96 -7.49
CA ASP A 36 18.37 2.97 -7.63
C ASP A 36 17.67 2.67 -6.29
N ARG A 37 18.44 2.55 -5.19
CA ARG A 37 17.85 2.37 -3.85
C ARG A 37 17.04 3.59 -3.41
N LYS A 38 17.54 4.80 -3.69
CA LYS A 38 16.78 6.05 -3.46
C LYS A 38 15.54 6.12 -4.34
N ARG A 39 15.61 5.64 -5.58
CA ARG A 39 14.46 5.55 -6.49
C ARG A 39 13.38 4.64 -5.92
N GLU A 40 13.74 3.46 -5.42
CA GLU A 40 12.81 2.58 -4.73
C GLU A 40 12.17 3.27 -3.52
N LEU A 41 12.98 3.88 -2.65
CA LEU A 41 12.47 4.60 -1.47
C LEU A 41 11.47 5.67 -1.88
N CYS A 42 11.79 6.48 -2.88
CA CYS A 42 10.88 7.52 -3.36
C CYS A 42 9.62 6.97 -4.01
N ALA A 43 9.71 5.86 -4.74
CA ALA A 43 8.55 5.21 -5.34
C ALA A 43 7.62 4.63 -4.26
N PHE A 44 8.19 4.01 -3.22
CA PHE A 44 7.45 3.53 -2.06
C PHE A 44 6.75 4.69 -1.35
N LEU A 45 7.50 5.72 -0.95
CA LEU A 45 6.98 6.91 -0.26
C LEU A 45 5.92 7.63 -1.10
N GLY A 46 6.14 7.77 -2.41
CA GLY A 46 5.21 8.43 -3.32
C GLY A 46 3.85 7.74 -3.38
N ASN A 47 3.84 6.41 -3.39
CA ASN A 47 2.62 5.63 -3.36
C ASN A 47 1.92 5.70 -2.00
N ILE A 48 2.62 5.47 -0.88
CA ILE A 48 1.96 5.51 0.43
C ILE A 48 1.49 6.92 0.80
N ALA A 49 2.18 7.97 0.34
CA ALA A 49 1.73 9.35 0.47
C ALA A 49 0.40 9.58 -0.26
N HIS A 50 0.23 9.02 -1.46
CA HIS A 50 -1.02 9.06 -2.19
C HIS A 50 -2.15 8.32 -1.47
N GLU A 51 -1.88 7.14 -0.91
CA GLU A 51 -2.90 6.33 -0.21
C GLU A 51 -3.42 7.01 1.06
N THR A 52 -2.59 7.82 1.70
CA THR A 52 -2.84 8.36 3.05
C THR A 52 -3.01 9.88 3.06
N GLY A 53 -3.24 10.46 1.89
CA GLY A 53 -3.09 11.90 1.67
C GLY A 53 -4.13 12.52 0.76
N SER A 54 -4.08 13.86 0.70
CA SER A 54 -4.85 14.67 -0.23
C SER A 54 -4.02 15.87 -0.68
N GLY A 55 -4.13 16.20 -1.96
CA GLY A 55 -3.32 17.27 -2.57
C GLY A 55 -1.82 17.01 -2.41
N LEU A 56 -1.10 18.00 -1.86
CA LEU A 56 0.35 17.94 -1.60
C LEU A 56 0.71 17.25 -0.28
N MET A 57 -0.28 16.93 0.55
CA MET A 57 -0.09 16.29 1.86
C MET A 57 -0.21 14.78 1.70
N GLY A 58 0.75 14.04 2.24
CA GLY A 58 0.73 12.58 2.34
C GLY A 58 1.17 12.14 3.73
N LEU A 59 1.03 10.85 4.05
CA LEU A 59 1.35 10.29 5.37
C LEU A 59 0.55 10.98 6.48
N TYR A 60 -0.77 11.05 6.31
CA TYR A 60 -1.67 11.75 7.23
C TYR A 60 -2.77 10.83 7.74
N TYR A 61 -3.57 10.26 6.84
CA TYR A 61 -4.65 9.33 7.20
C TYR A 61 -4.09 7.95 7.48
N ARG A 62 -4.60 7.31 8.54
CA ARG A 62 -4.22 5.94 8.91
C ARG A 62 -5.30 4.95 8.55
N GLU A 63 -6.49 5.43 8.25
CA GLU A 63 -7.69 4.68 7.91
C GLU A 63 -8.37 5.36 6.73
N GLU A 64 -9.08 4.58 5.92
CA GLU A 64 -9.78 5.07 4.74
C GLU A 64 -10.80 6.17 5.13
N LEU A 65 -10.83 7.27 4.37
CA LEU A 65 -11.59 8.49 4.70
C LEU A 65 -13.10 8.29 4.86
N ASP A 66 -13.70 7.34 4.16
CA ASP A 66 -15.13 7.01 4.30
C ASP A 66 -15.44 6.25 5.61
N TYR A 67 -14.40 5.88 6.36
CA TYR A 67 -14.46 5.26 7.69
C TYR A 67 -13.90 6.17 8.79
N GLU A 68 -13.01 7.12 8.45
CA GLU A 68 -12.39 8.08 9.35
C GLU A 68 -12.89 9.53 9.08
N ARG A 69 -14.05 9.92 9.67
CA ARG A 69 -14.26 11.19 10.41
C ARG A 69 -15.73 11.50 10.68
N ALA A 70 -15.96 11.89 11.94
CA ALA A 70 -17.13 12.62 12.39
C ALA A 70 -17.03 14.10 12.00
N GLY A 71 -18.08 14.61 11.36
CA GLY A 71 -18.52 16.02 11.36
C GLY A 71 -18.22 16.85 10.10
N PRO A 72 -18.94 17.98 9.89
CA PRO A 72 -20.36 18.23 10.05
C PRO A 72 -21.00 18.35 8.66
N ASN A 73 -22.04 17.56 8.38
CA ASN A 73 -22.78 17.47 7.10
C ASN A 73 -22.25 16.40 6.11
N PHE A 74 -22.52 15.12 6.38
CA PHE A 74 -23.38 14.31 5.50
C PHE A 74 -23.72 12.93 6.09
N SER A 75 -24.92 12.44 5.74
CA SER A 75 -25.52 11.10 5.88
C SER A 75 -25.76 10.49 7.29
N PRO A 76 -27.02 10.17 7.66
CA PRO A 76 -27.37 9.58 8.96
C PRO A 76 -26.92 8.11 9.18
N ALA A 77 -26.29 7.47 8.18
CA ALA A 77 -26.14 6.02 8.19
C ALA A 77 -24.88 5.49 8.92
N TYR A 78 -23.84 6.30 9.17
CA TYR A 78 -22.56 5.77 9.68
C TYR A 78 -21.83 6.68 10.67
N ASN A 79 -22.56 7.54 11.39
CA ASN A 79 -21.96 8.38 12.43
C ASN A 79 -21.67 7.57 13.72
N LYS A 80 -20.43 7.76 14.21
CA LYS A 80 -19.82 7.31 15.47
C LYS A 80 -19.02 6.00 15.34
N VAL A 81 -17.74 6.12 15.01
CA VAL A 81 -16.75 5.25 15.66
C VAL A 81 -16.67 5.74 17.12
N GLY A 82 -17.63 5.27 17.93
CA GLY A 82 -17.57 5.40 19.39
C GLY A 82 -16.50 4.47 19.97
N ASP A 83 -16.70 4.06 21.22
CA ASP A 83 -15.93 2.99 21.87
C ASP A 83 -15.69 1.80 20.91
N ARG A 84 -14.41 1.52 20.61
CA ARG A 84 -13.94 0.44 19.72
C ARG A 84 -14.30 -0.96 20.23
N THR A 85 -14.92 -1.10 21.41
CA THR A 85 -15.46 -2.36 21.93
C THR A 85 -16.73 -2.84 21.22
N HIS A 86 -17.42 -1.96 20.47
CA HIS A 86 -18.70 -2.28 19.81
C HIS A 86 -18.60 -2.27 18.28
N TYR A 87 -17.64 -3.02 17.73
CA TYR A 87 -17.69 -3.37 16.31
C TYR A 87 -19.05 -4.01 16.00
N LYS A 88 -19.88 -3.35 15.19
CA LYS A 88 -21.08 -4.01 14.65
C LYS A 88 -20.63 -5.04 13.62
N VAL A 89 -20.43 -6.23 14.17
CA VAL A 89 -20.32 -7.50 13.50
C VAL A 89 -21.39 -7.60 12.41
N GLY A 90 -20.99 -7.53 11.13
CA GLY A 90 -21.93 -7.77 10.03
C GLY A 90 -22.46 -9.20 10.10
N LYS A 91 -23.78 -9.41 10.20
CA LYS A 91 -24.38 -10.77 10.25
C LYS A 91 -24.08 -11.64 9.00
N LYS A 92 -23.52 -11.04 7.95
CA LYS A 92 -23.17 -11.71 6.69
C LYS A 92 -21.74 -12.22 6.74
N LYS A 93 -21.63 -13.55 6.68
CA LYS A 93 -20.36 -14.26 6.47
C LYS A 93 -19.70 -13.79 5.17
N VAL A 94 -18.47 -13.28 5.27
CA VAL A 94 -17.62 -12.99 4.10
C VAL A 94 -16.94 -14.28 3.68
N MET A 95 -16.92 -14.58 2.38
CA MET A 95 -16.33 -15.81 1.82
C MET A 95 -14.99 -15.56 1.16
N PHE A 96 -14.13 -16.57 1.11
CA PHE A 96 -12.94 -16.56 0.26
C PHE A 96 -13.32 -16.42 -1.23
N ARG A 97 -12.69 -15.46 -1.93
CA ARG A 97 -12.89 -15.23 -3.37
C ARG A 97 -12.21 -16.32 -4.23
N PRO A 98 -12.64 -16.52 -5.49
CA PRO A 98 -11.90 -17.32 -6.47
C PRO A 98 -10.44 -16.84 -6.58
N GLY A 99 -9.47 -17.77 -6.57
CA GLY A 99 -8.04 -17.47 -6.65
C GLY A 99 -7.29 -17.38 -5.31
N THR A 100 -7.97 -17.63 -4.18
CA THR A 100 -7.33 -17.73 -2.85
C THR A 100 -7.21 -19.19 -2.41
N GLN A 101 -6.21 -19.50 -1.56
CA GLN A 101 -6.19 -20.80 -0.87
C GLN A 101 -7.47 -20.92 -0.01
N ASN A 102 -8.17 -22.06 -0.11
CA ASN A 102 -9.43 -22.35 0.60
C ASN A 102 -10.70 -21.60 0.11
N LYS A 103 -10.90 -21.52 -1.21
CA LYS A 103 -12.15 -21.05 -1.85
C LYS A 103 -13.39 -21.66 -1.19
N GLY A 104 -14.41 -20.83 -0.94
CA GLY A 104 -15.73 -21.30 -0.47
C GLY A 104 -15.85 -21.58 1.03
N LYS A 105 -14.82 -21.30 1.85
CA LYS A 105 -14.95 -21.31 3.32
C LYS A 105 -15.44 -19.97 3.86
N VAL A 106 -16.19 -20.02 4.97
CA VAL A 106 -16.64 -18.85 5.75
C VAL A 106 -15.42 -18.22 6.40
N ARG A 107 -15.27 -16.91 6.24
CA ARG A 107 -14.05 -16.22 6.65
C ARG A 107 -14.19 -15.44 7.95
N PHE A 108 -15.27 -14.68 8.18
CA PHE A 108 -15.36 -13.76 9.34
C PHE A 108 -16.78 -13.63 9.87
N THR A 109 -16.92 -13.55 11.19
CA THR A 109 -18.19 -13.16 11.81
C THR A 109 -18.39 -11.66 11.82
N SER A 110 -17.35 -10.80 11.81
CA SER A 110 -17.55 -9.40 12.28
C SER A 110 -16.86 -8.22 11.60
N ALA A 111 -15.61 -8.32 11.15
CA ALA A 111 -14.76 -7.14 10.96
C ALA A 111 -14.77 -6.60 9.52
N SER A 112 -14.75 -5.27 9.36
CA SER A 112 -14.51 -4.63 8.07
C SER A 112 -13.03 -4.64 7.72
N TYR A 113 -12.69 -5.11 6.51
CA TYR A 113 -11.32 -5.15 5.97
C TYR A 113 -11.09 -4.01 4.98
N HIS A 114 -11.51 -2.81 5.36
CA HIS A 114 -11.24 -1.57 4.64
C HIS A 114 -9.78 -1.12 4.83
N GLY A 115 -9.40 -0.05 4.15
CA GLY A 115 -8.04 0.46 4.13
C GLY A 115 -7.53 0.88 5.52
N ARG A 116 -6.42 0.30 5.95
CA ARG A 116 -5.68 0.73 7.16
C ARG A 116 -4.17 0.77 6.90
N GLY A 117 -3.50 1.66 7.62
CA GLY A 117 -2.05 1.88 7.57
C GLY A 117 -1.57 2.53 6.28
N ALA A 118 -0.25 2.52 6.10
CA ALA A 118 0.44 3.35 5.12
C ALA A 118 0.10 3.01 3.66
N ILE A 119 -0.19 1.74 3.36
CA ILE A 119 -0.61 1.30 2.02
C ILE A 119 -2.13 1.13 1.89
N GLN A 120 -2.90 1.55 2.91
CA GLN A 120 -4.35 1.30 2.98
C GLN A 120 -4.68 -0.17 2.74
N LEU A 121 -4.00 -1.06 3.49
CA LEU A 121 -4.14 -2.51 3.35
C LEU A 121 -5.62 -2.87 3.45
N SER A 122 -6.12 -3.46 2.37
CA SER A 122 -7.54 -3.73 2.18
C SER A 122 -7.77 -5.19 1.86
N TRP A 123 -8.98 -5.68 2.12
CA TRP A 123 -9.44 -7.05 1.92
C TRP A 123 -8.85 -8.06 2.90
N GLY A 124 -9.71 -8.93 3.44
CA GLY A 124 -9.29 -9.93 4.41
C GLY A 124 -8.20 -10.89 3.91
N TYR A 125 -8.02 -11.06 2.59
CA TYR A 125 -6.90 -11.88 2.07
C TYR A 125 -5.56 -11.23 2.36
N ASN A 126 -5.41 -9.93 2.08
CA ASN A 126 -4.18 -9.23 2.40
C ASN A 126 -3.91 -9.19 3.91
N TYR A 127 -4.95 -8.96 4.73
CA TYR A 127 -4.78 -9.01 6.20
C TYR A 127 -4.33 -10.39 6.69
N GLY A 128 -4.94 -11.46 6.19
CA GLY A 128 -4.57 -12.83 6.57
C GLY A 128 -3.16 -13.21 6.10
N ASP A 129 -2.80 -12.87 4.86
CA ASP A 129 -1.49 -13.17 4.30
C ASP A 129 -0.39 -12.36 4.99
N PHE A 130 -0.64 -11.08 5.25
CA PHE A 130 0.25 -10.23 6.06
C PHE A 130 0.36 -10.75 7.49
N SER A 131 -0.76 -11.12 8.13
CA SER A 131 -0.75 -11.69 9.48
C SER A 131 0.08 -12.96 9.56
N LYS A 132 -0.04 -13.84 8.56
CA LYS A 132 0.79 -15.04 8.47
C LYS A 132 2.27 -14.70 8.32
N ALA A 133 2.62 -13.70 7.52
CA ALA A 133 4.01 -13.24 7.39
C ALA A 133 4.56 -12.64 8.69
N MET A 134 3.74 -11.92 9.45
CA MET A 134 4.17 -11.23 10.69
C MET A 134 4.15 -12.09 11.94
N PHE A 135 3.24 -13.07 12.02
CA PHE A 135 2.93 -13.80 13.25
C PHE A 135 2.92 -15.32 13.06
N GLY A 136 3.11 -15.83 11.84
CA GLY A 136 2.91 -17.25 11.53
C GLY A 136 1.45 -17.70 11.52
N ASP A 137 0.52 -16.84 11.93
CA ASP A 137 -0.91 -17.13 12.07
C ASP A 137 -1.75 -16.06 11.35
N PRO A 138 -2.58 -16.45 10.36
CA PRO A 138 -3.48 -15.52 9.70
C PRO A 138 -4.53 -14.91 10.66
N GLN A 139 -4.91 -15.59 11.75
CA GLN A 139 -6.04 -15.15 12.58
C GLN A 139 -5.76 -13.90 13.41
N VAL A 140 -4.50 -13.57 13.69
CA VAL A 140 -4.15 -12.40 14.54
C VAL A 140 -4.72 -11.08 13.99
N LEU A 141 -4.59 -10.82 12.69
CA LEU A 141 -5.16 -9.60 12.07
C LEU A 141 -6.54 -9.81 11.45
N LEU A 142 -6.97 -11.05 11.29
CA LEU A 142 -8.35 -11.34 10.90
C LEU A 142 -9.32 -11.11 12.08
N ASP A 143 -8.91 -11.48 13.29
CA ASP A 143 -9.71 -11.22 14.49
C ASP A 143 -9.59 -9.77 14.96
N ARG A 144 -8.44 -9.12 14.72
CA ARG A 144 -8.16 -7.74 15.16
C ARG A 144 -7.48 -6.89 14.09
N PRO A 145 -8.17 -6.51 13.00
CA PRO A 145 -7.58 -5.71 11.92
C PRO A 145 -7.14 -4.30 12.36
N ASP A 146 -7.76 -3.74 13.41
CA ASP A 146 -7.39 -2.41 13.93
C ASP A 146 -6.01 -2.36 14.59
N LYS A 147 -5.35 -3.51 14.79
CA LYS A 147 -3.94 -3.53 15.18
C LYS A 147 -3.07 -2.72 14.22
N LEU A 148 -3.45 -2.61 12.95
CA LEU A 148 -2.74 -1.75 12.00
C LEU A 148 -2.88 -0.25 12.33
N LEU A 149 -3.95 0.19 12.98
CA LEU A 149 -4.14 1.58 13.41
C LEU A 149 -3.48 1.85 14.76
N THR A 150 -3.58 0.88 15.67
CA THR A 150 -3.06 1.00 17.05
C THR A 150 -1.53 0.90 17.12
N TYR A 151 -0.91 0.10 16.25
CA TYR A 151 0.54 -0.15 16.29
C TYR A 151 1.22 0.39 15.03
N PRO A 152 1.84 1.59 15.09
CA PRO A 152 2.42 2.25 13.92
C PRO A 152 3.44 1.39 13.17
N VAL A 153 4.37 0.76 13.89
CA VAL A 153 5.39 -0.12 13.28
C VAL A 153 4.75 -1.26 12.50
N LEU A 154 3.66 -1.84 13.01
CA LEU A 154 2.93 -2.91 12.33
C LEU A 154 2.19 -2.41 11.09
N GLY A 155 1.59 -1.22 11.16
CA GLY A 155 0.92 -0.59 10.04
C GLY A 155 1.86 -0.12 8.93
N MET A 156 3.08 0.31 9.26
CA MET A 156 4.13 0.57 8.28
C MET A 156 4.70 -0.74 7.71
N SER A 157 4.87 -1.77 8.55
CA SER A 157 5.31 -3.11 8.12
C SER A 157 4.37 -3.71 7.06
N SER A 158 3.08 -3.41 7.11
CA SER A 158 2.11 -3.89 6.10
C SER A 158 2.36 -3.29 4.72
N ALA A 159 2.79 -2.03 4.66
CA ALA A 159 3.17 -1.37 3.42
C ALA A 159 4.44 -1.96 2.83
N ILE A 160 5.47 -2.16 3.65
CA ILE A 160 6.72 -2.81 3.22
C ILE A 160 6.43 -4.24 2.74
N TRP A 161 5.64 -5.01 3.48
CA TRP A 161 5.23 -6.35 3.07
C TRP A 161 4.54 -6.35 1.71
N PHE A 162 3.57 -5.45 1.50
CA PHE A 162 2.86 -5.36 0.22
C PHE A 162 3.81 -4.93 -0.91
N TRP A 163 4.74 -4.02 -0.64
CA TRP A 163 5.73 -3.56 -1.61
C TRP A 163 6.68 -4.68 -2.08
N MET A 164 7.02 -5.59 -1.16
CA MET A 164 7.93 -6.70 -1.41
C MET A 164 7.23 -7.97 -1.88
N THR A 165 5.88 -8.00 -1.93
CA THR A 165 5.13 -9.22 -2.22
C THR A 165 3.98 -9.00 -3.20
N GLN A 166 3.66 -10.05 -3.94
CA GLN A 166 2.45 -10.17 -4.75
C GLN A 166 1.98 -11.63 -4.70
N PRO A 167 0.69 -11.91 -4.91
CA PRO A 167 0.25 -13.28 -5.06
C PRO A 167 0.98 -13.96 -6.22
N SER A 168 1.15 -15.27 -6.16
CA SER A 168 2.03 -16.03 -7.07
C SER A 168 1.77 -15.79 -8.57
N TRP A 169 0.51 -15.59 -8.94
CA TRP A 169 0.07 -15.31 -10.32
C TRP A 169 0.36 -13.86 -10.78
N LYS A 170 0.77 -12.97 -9.87
CA LYS A 170 1.22 -11.59 -10.14
C LYS A 170 2.69 -11.34 -9.76
N LYS A 171 3.50 -12.38 -9.51
CA LYS A 171 4.90 -12.21 -9.03
C LYS A 171 5.81 -11.32 -9.90
N VAL A 172 5.52 -11.21 -11.21
CA VAL A 172 6.25 -10.31 -12.12
C VAL A 172 5.96 -8.83 -11.89
N ARG A 173 4.95 -8.51 -11.06
CA ARG A 173 4.48 -7.17 -10.72
C ARG A 173 4.86 -6.76 -9.29
N ILE A 174 5.77 -7.47 -8.62
CA ILE A 174 6.24 -7.07 -7.27
C ILE A 174 6.77 -5.62 -7.36
N PRO A 175 6.22 -4.65 -6.60
CA PRO A 175 6.61 -3.24 -6.67
C PRO A 175 8.13 -3.02 -6.58
N HIS A 176 8.79 -3.71 -5.63
CA HIS A 176 10.24 -3.74 -5.52
C HIS A 176 10.92 -4.11 -6.84
N ASN A 177 10.57 -5.22 -7.49
CA ASN A 177 11.23 -5.63 -8.74
C ASN A 177 10.98 -4.67 -9.91
N VAL A 178 9.77 -4.12 -10.04
CA VAL A 178 9.39 -3.35 -11.24
C VAL A 178 9.92 -1.92 -11.24
N ILE A 179 10.36 -1.40 -10.08
CA ILE A 179 11.00 -0.08 -10.00
C ILE A 179 12.49 -0.13 -10.39
N TYR A 180 13.17 -1.27 -10.25
CA TYR A 180 14.53 -1.45 -10.75
C TYR A 180 14.51 -1.85 -12.22
N LYS A 181 15.15 -1.05 -13.09
CA LYS A 181 15.29 -1.36 -14.53
C LYS A 181 15.88 -2.75 -14.78
N SER A 182 16.89 -3.12 -13.99
CA SER A 182 17.61 -4.40 -14.10
C SER A 182 16.79 -5.60 -13.63
N LEU A 183 15.82 -5.42 -12.72
CA LEU A 183 15.00 -6.50 -12.19
C LEU A 183 13.64 -6.61 -12.88
N SER A 184 13.17 -5.54 -13.51
CA SER A 184 11.86 -5.50 -14.14
C SER A 184 11.78 -6.47 -15.32
N LYS A 185 10.85 -7.42 -15.23
CA LYS A 185 10.48 -8.32 -16.33
C LYS A 185 9.39 -7.75 -17.23
N LEU A 186 8.93 -6.53 -16.92
CA LEU A 186 7.88 -5.84 -17.65
C LEU A 186 8.47 -4.61 -18.34
N GLN A 187 8.06 -4.40 -19.58
CA GLN A 187 8.38 -3.20 -20.33
C GLN A 187 7.08 -2.43 -20.66
N PRO A 188 7.10 -1.10 -20.57
CA PRO A 188 8.16 -0.30 -19.97
C PRO A 188 8.28 -0.55 -18.45
N TRP A 189 9.48 -0.33 -17.92
CA TRP A 189 9.79 -0.39 -16.50
C TRP A 189 9.48 0.96 -15.83
N GLY A 190 9.50 1.00 -14.49
CA GLY A 190 9.46 2.25 -13.75
C GLY A 190 8.23 2.45 -12.87
N PHE A 191 8.07 3.67 -12.37
CA PHE A 191 7.09 4.02 -11.34
C PHE A 191 5.65 3.62 -11.70
N GLY A 192 5.24 3.74 -12.96
CA GLY A 192 3.90 3.34 -13.41
C GLY A 192 3.59 1.86 -13.14
N ARG A 193 4.60 0.98 -13.19
CA ARG A 193 4.42 -0.45 -12.86
C ARG A 193 4.14 -0.68 -11.37
N THR A 194 4.67 0.18 -10.50
CA THR A 194 4.35 0.13 -9.06
C THR A 194 2.90 0.52 -8.80
N ILE A 195 2.39 1.53 -9.52
CA ILE A 195 0.97 1.92 -9.49
C ILE A 195 0.09 0.76 -9.96
N MET A 196 0.48 0.11 -11.06
CA MET A 196 -0.25 -1.05 -11.60
C MET A 196 -0.30 -2.23 -10.62
N ALA A 197 0.75 -2.43 -9.83
CA ALA A 197 0.81 -3.46 -8.80
C ALA A 197 -0.13 -3.14 -7.62
N ILE A 198 -0.23 -1.87 -7.23
CA ILE A 198 -1.04 -1.40 -6.10
C ILE A 198 -2.52 -1.29 -6.48
N ASN A 199 -2.84 -0.61 -7.59
CA ASN A 199 -4.20 -0.24 -7.94
C ASN A 199 -4.54 -0.34 -9.44
N GLY A 200 -3.88 -1.23 -10.19
CA GLY A 200 -4.05 -1.33 -11.65
C GLY A 200 -5.47 -1.64 -12.14
N ASP A 201 -6.36 -2.18 -11.31
CA ASP A 201 -7.77 -2.37 -11.70
C ASP A 201 -8.52 -1.04 -11.87
N PHE A 202 -8.09 0.01 -11.17
CA PHE A 202 -8.73 1.33 -11.19
C PHE A 202 -7.85 2.42 -11.83
N GLU A 203 -6.53 2.23 -11.85
CA GLU A 203 -5.56 3.23 -12.27
C GLU A 203 -4.76 2.82 -13.51
N ARG A 204 -5.19 1.78 -14.25
CA ARG A 204 -4.59 1.44 -15.55
C ARG A 204 -4.92 2.44 -16.64
N ASP A 205 -4.00 2.54 -17.60
CA ASP A 205 -4.12 3.40 -18.77
C ASP A 205 -4.45 4.85 -18.40
N ALA A 206 -3.88 5.32 -17.29
CA ALA A 206 -4.07 6.66 -16.77
C ALA A 206 -2.86 7.51 -17.13
N ARG A 207 -3.16 8.70 -17.62
CA ARG A 207 -2.19 9.66 -18.17
C ARG A 207 -1.84 10.69 -17.13
N GLU A 208 -0.55 10.99 -17.01
CA GLU A 208 -0.13 12.13 -16.22
C GLU A 208 -0.75 13.44 -16.76
N ASN A 209 -1.26 14.30 -15.87
CA ASN A 209 -1.95 15.55 -16.19
C ASN A 209 -3.25 15.37 -17.01
N GLY A 210 -3.78 14.14 -17.10
CA GLY A 210 -5.10 13.90 -17.67
C GLY A 210 -6.23 14.40 -16.76
N THR A 211 -7.43 14.53 -17.33
CA THR A 211 -8.57 15.16 -16.65
C THR A 211 -9.48 14.17 -15.93
N SER A 212 -9.38 12.87 -16.24
CA SER A 212 -10.23 11.85 -15.63
C SER A 212 -9.86 11.60 -14.16
N MET A 213 -10.75 10.92 -13.42
CA MET A 213 -10.49 10.63 -12.01
C MET A 213 -9.26 9.74 -11.81
N LYS A 214 -9.04 8.74 -12.67
CA LYS A 214 -7.84 7.88 -12.61
C LYS A 214 -6.57 8.66 -12.95
N ASP A 215 -6.62 9.58 -13.90
CA ASP A 215 -5.49 10.43 -14.29
C ASP A 215 -5.07 11.34 -13.14
N LYS A 216 -6.03 11.97 -12.46
CA LYS A 216 -5.78 12.79 -11.26
C LYS A 216 -5.13 11.97 -10.14
N LYS A 217 -5.55 10.71 -9.96
CA LYS A 217 -4.94 9.81 -8.97
C LYS A 217 -3.49 9.50 -9.30
N VAL A 218 -3.21 9.07 -10.54
CA VAL A 218 -1.86 8.76 -11.02
C VAL A 218 -0.96 10.00 -10.99
N THR A 219 -1.47 11.16 -11.41
CA THR A 219 -0.74 12.44 -11.36
C THR A 219 -0.32 12.77 -9.92
N ARG A 220 -1.18 12.53 -8.92
CA ARG A 220 -0.82 12.72 -7.50
C ARG A 220 0.28 11.77 -7.04
N ARG A 221 0.26 10.49 -7.47
CA ARG A 221 1.34 9.54 -7.16
C ARG A 221 2.68 10.03 -7.73
N ILE A 222 2.68 10.42 -9.01
CA ILE A 222 3.87 10.90 -9.72
C ILE A 222 4.42 12.16 -9.06
N MET A 223 3.54 13.07 -8.66
CA MET A 223 3.92 14.29 -7.94
C MET A 223 4.65 13.98 -6.63
N HIS A 224 4.14 13.09 -5.78
CA HIS A 224 4.84 12.72 -4.54
C HIS A 224 6.17 12.02 -4.82
N TYR A 225 6.21 11.14 -5.83
CA TYR A 225 7.43 10.48 -6.27
C TYR A 225 8.50 11.47 -6.70
N ARG A 226 8.16 12.40 -7.61
CA ARG A 226 9.07 13.46 -8.05
C ARG A 226 9.52 14.37 -6.92
N LYS A 227 8.62 14.72 -5.98
CA LYS A 227 8.99 15.53 -4.81
C LYS A 227 10.10 14.87 -3.98
N CYS A 228 10.01 13.57 -3.75
CA CYS A 228 11.07 12.82 -3.08
C CYS A 228 12.33 12.73 -3.93
N ALA A 229 12.22 12.40 -5.22
CA ALA A 229 13.36 12.28 -6.12
C ALA A 229 14.17 13.58 -6.22
N SER A 230 13.48 14.72 -6.30
CA SER A 230 14.10 16.06 -6.29
C SER A 230 14.85 16.35 -5.00
N HIS A 231 14.40 15.86 -3.84
CA HIS A 231 15.14 16.02 -2.58
C HIS A 231 16.51 15.33 -2.62
N PHE A 232 16.60 14.18 -3.29
CA PHE A 232 17.84 13.42 -3.43
C PHE A 232 18.66 13.78 -4.69
N ASN A 233 18.16 14.68 -5.54
CA ASN A 233 18.73 15.01 -6.85
C ASN A 233 18.93 13.78 -7.77
N ILE A 234 18.00 12.81 -7.73
CA ILE A 234 18.04 11.65 -8.63
C ILE A 234 17.14 11.88 -9.86
N PRO A 235 17.59 11.50 -11.08
CA PRO A 235 16.77 11.58 -12.28
C PRO A 235 15.66 10.50 -12.25
N VAL A 236 14.44 10.91 -12.62
CA VAL A 236 13.27 10.03 -12.72
C VAL A 236 12.45 10.38 -13.95
N GLY A 237 11.91 9.36 -14.62
CA GLY A 237 11.23 9.50 -15.91
C GLY A 237 12.18 9.53 -17.12
N ASP A 238 13.48 9.32 -16.87
CA ASP A 238 14.53 9.24 -17.87
C ASP A 238 14.87 7.77 -18.18
N ASP A 239 15.71 7.53 -19.20
CA ASP A 239 16.23 6.19 -19.53
C ASP A 239 15.14 5.10 -19.70
N GLY A 240 13.99 5.52 -20.21
CA GLY A 240 12.82 4.67 -20.47
C GLY A 240 11.97 4.35 -19.24
N GLU A 241 12.21 4.99 -18.09
CA GLU A 241 11.33 4.90 -16.92
C GLU A 241 9.96 5.52 -17.22
N GLN A 242 8.90 4.73 -17.30
CA GLN A 242 7.55 5.27 -17.44
C GLN A 242 6.94 5.57 -16.07
N LEU A 243 6.49 6.81 -15.88
CA LEU A 243 5.92 7.26 -14.61
C LEU A 243 4.41 7.04 -14.49
N ASP A 244 3.68 7.25 -15.59
CA ASP A 244 2.25 7.01 -15.63
C ASP A 244 1.93 5.57 -16.07
N THR A 245 0.65 5.24 -16.22
CA THR A 245 0.20 3.88 -16.54
C THR A 245 -0.38 3.75 -17.94
N VAL A 246 -0.15 4.74 -18.81
CA VAL A 246 -0.65 4.75 -20.20
C VAL A 246 -0.19 3.50 -20.93
N GLY A 247 -1.12 2.79 -21.57
CA GLY A 247 -0.84 1.57 -22.31
C GLY A 247 -0.53 0.34 -21.46
N MET A 248 -0.57 0.42 -20.12
CA MET A 248 -0.34 -0.73 -19.25
C MET A 248 -1.63 -1.52 -18.97
N SER A 249 -1.59 -2.84 -19.16
CA SER A 249 -2.68 -3.79 -18.85
C SER A 249 -2.46 -4.58 -17.56
N ASN A 250 -3.55 -5.10 -16.98
CA ASN A 250 -3.51 -6.02 -15.83
C ASN A 250 -3.15 -7.46 -16.21
N TRP A 251 -3.10 -7.74 -17.52
CA TRP A 251 -2.76 -9.03 -18.12
C TRP A 251 -1.55 -8.83 -19.02
#